data_AF-A0A497PX29-F1
#
_entry.id   AF-A0A497PX29-F1
#
_cell.length_a   1.000
_cell.length_b   1.000
_cell.length_c   1.000
_cell.angle_alpha   90.00
_cell.angle_beta   90.00
_cell.angle_gamma   90.00
#
_symmetry.space_group_name_H-M   'P 1'
#
loop_
_entity.id
_entity.type
_entity.pdbx_description
1 polymer ?
#
loop_
_entity_poly.entity_id
_entity_poly.type
_entity_poly.pdbx_seq_one_letter_code
_entity_poly.pdbx_strand_id
1 'polypeptide(L)'
;MAYRDTDEDSIPRYKRGYEWFSHVANSQLSSKNWRRLGIFSFYDAPFVESGLLYLSPKQAMLTMARMAKKKETGLVLVVDALEKGEMGLSSKAGFDQFMEIFDGLFPDSTKFYFGPRDSDRIWLHGFKTLRIPLKWLTKRPNIFAEVLSDASPVGEFIGPGDAAFEDLEGMIEVLVEKLGPPSLSDEVMNKIRSTEASEYAAEAVGLMTVFVNPTTAVSRGVKYLGKFVSMVKERRKQEVREIYAEWTKRVTEGYSKENLLKFFDDSDNPQTQLVDAVASFKPVLLILETRGTLFDLFLPLILQHLVAEIGFVPKHLRPRRMKEEKPGSREENQWETDSLSFEPIEGVSEEDLPPVTDQLIQTVIGSEVEMNPARVEMSEDPFEGKPQTVLFLDAATHLSKFNKSFKFALNIPERYPNMSVAASFFTDRDKISTSLQEGVLEYMQERALVFDLHPLLFDHVTARMPVSKKAWLLSLLQEMERVRGEGEVAFLEFSVNDDPQWRLHVVEKPRSEALARIRGWFRRSG
;
A
#
# COMPACT_ATOMS: atom_id res chain seq x y z
N MET A 1 -48.54 26.72 14.07
CA MET A 1 -47.74 26.60 12.83
C MET A 1 -47.04 25.27 12.88
N ALA A 2 -47.40 24.35 12.01
CA ALA A 2 -46.79 23.03 11.92
C ALA A 2 -45.36 23.19 11.37
N TYR A 3 -44.36 22.80 12.17
CA TYR A 3 -43.03 22.53 11.64
C TYR A 3 -43.19 21.34 10.68
N ARG A 4 -42.90 21.55 9.39
CA ARG A 4 -42.76 20.45 8.44
C ARG A 4 -41.45 19.72 8.79
N ASP A 5 -41.58 18.46 9.20
CA ASP A 5 -40.54 17.43 9.13
C ASP A 5 -40.12 17.22 7.66
N THR A 6 -39.35 18.16 7.13
CA THR A 6 -38.76 18.06 5.80
C THR A 6 -37.25 18.24 5.93
N ASP A 7 -36.51 17.20 5.49
CA ASP A 7 -35.07 17.14 5.18
C ASP A 7 -34.03 16.70 6.23
N GLU A 8 -34.43 16.09 7.36
CA GLU A 8 -33.47 15.37 8.23
C GLU A 8 -33.22 13.92 7.79
N ASP A 9 -34.18 13.28 7.10
CA ASP A 9 -34.09 11.89 6.60
C ASP A 9 -33.55 11.74 5.16
N SER A 10 -33.22 12.83 4.45
CA SER A 10 -32.90 12.77 3.02
C SER A 10 -31.43 12.43 2.68
N ILE A 11 -30.51 12.50 3.64
CA ILE A 11 -29.08 12.20 3.41
C ILE A 11 -28.70 10.85 4.03
N PRO A 12 -28.17 9.90 3.23
CA PRO A 12 -27.69 8.61 3.73
C PRO A 12 -26.68 8.79 4.87
N ARG A 13 -26.77 7.95 5.93
CA ARG A 13 -25.84 8.00 7.08
C ARG A 13 -24.37 7.87 6.69
N TYR A 14 -24.08 7.22 5.56
CA TYR A 14 -22.74 7.15 4.96
C TYR A 14 -22.24 8.55 4.61
N LYS A 15 -22.97 9.30 3.78
CA LYS A 15 -22.59 10.67 3.38
C LYS A 15 -22.44 11.61 4.59
N ARG A 16 -23.30 11.47 5.61
CA ARG A 16 -23.16 12.19 6.88
C ARG A 16 -21.82 11.91 7.58
N GLY A 17 -21.38 10.65 7.62
CA GLY A 17 -20.08 10.26 8.16
C GLY A 17 -18.91 10.95 7.47
N TYR A 18 -18.94 10.98 6.14
CA TYR A 18 -17.93 11.69 5.35
C TYR A 18 -17.93 13.20 5.61
N GLU A 19 -19.09 13.86 5.55
CA GLU A 19 -19.21 15.31 5.76
C GLU A 19 -18.70 15.72 7.14
N TRP A 20 -19.02 14.93 8.15
CA TRP A 20 -18.66 15.18 9.53
C TRP A 20 -17.18 14.95 9.81
N PHE A 21 -16.60 13.83 9.33
CA PHE A 21 -15.15 13.63 9.44
C PHE A 21 -14.37 14.69 8.64
N SER A 22 -14.86 15.08 7.46
CA SER A 22 -14.29 16.19 6.68
C SER A 22 -14.29 17.51 7.42
N HIS A 23 -15.32 17.80 8.22
CA HIS A 23 -15.36 19.00 9.03
C HIS A 23 -14.25 19.01 10.09
N VAL A 24 -14.09 17.91 10.83
CA VAL A 24 -13.02 17.80 11.83
C VAL A 24 -11.64 17.81 11.18
N ALA A 25 -11.48 17.09 10.06
CA ALA A 25 -10.22 17.07 9.32
C ALA A 25 -9.79 18.47 8.88
N ASN A 26 -10.71 19.29 8.35
CA ASN A 26 -10.38 20.64 7.90
C ASN A 26 -10.21 21.67 9.03
N SER A 27 -10.81 21.44 10.20
CA SER A 27 -10.79 22.40 11.31
C SER A 27 -9.73 22.11 12.37
N GLN A 28 -9.40 20.83 12.60
CA GLN A 28 -8.59 20.38 13.73
C GLN A 28 -7.30 19.66 13.32
N LEU A 29 -7.27 19.00 12.16
CA LEU A 29 -6.05 18.29 11.74
C LEU A 29 -5.00 19.26 11.21
N SER A 30 -3.75 18.97 11.57
CA SER A 30 -2.59 19.74 11.13
C SER A 30 -2.48 19.76 9.59
N SER A 31 -2.31 20.93 8.99
CA SER A 31 -2.07 21.08 7.54
C SER A 31 -0.61 20.77 7.14
N LYS A 32 0.19 20.23 8.06
CA LYS A 32 1.61 19.90 7.82
C LYS A 32 1.75 18.85 6.73
N ASN A 33 2.73 19.06 5.86
CA ASN A 33 3.13 18.09 4.85
C ASN A 33 3.66 16.81 5.52
N TRP A 34 3.39 15.67 4.91
CA TRP A 34 3.85 14.35 5.33
C TRP A 34 4.27 13.57 4.08
N ARG A 35 5.24 12.68 4.23
CA ARG A 35 5.59 11.70 3.20
C ARG A 35 4.95 10.35 3.49
N ARG A 36 4.68 10.07 4.78
CA ARG A 36 3.91 8.93 5.26
C ARG A 36 2.72 9.35 6.10
N LEU A 37 1.59 8.70 5.86
CA LEU A 37 0.40 8.79 6.70
C LEU A 37 -0.13 7.39 7.01
N GLY A 38 -0.04 6.96 8.27
CA GLY A 38 -0.70 5.74 8.74
C GLY A 38 -2.14 6.00 9.17
N ILE A 39 -3.08 5.14 8.78
CA ILE A 39 -4.45 5.15 9.31
C ILE A 39 -4.69 3.80 9.97
N PHE A 40 -4.74 3.75 11.29
CA PHE A 40 -4.76 2.51 12.07
C PHE A 40 -6.11 2.27 12.70
N SER A 41 -6.54 1.02 12.60
CA SER A 41 -7.76 0.52 13.22
C SER A 41 -7.57 -0.93 13.65
N PHE A 42 -8.37 -1.38 14.60
CA PHE A 42 -8.30 -2.75 15.07
C PHE A 42 -8.92 -3.68 14.02
N TYR A 43 -10.22 -3.57 13.75
CA TYR A 43 -10.93 -4.42 12.79
C TYR A 43 -10.97 -3.84 11.36
N ASP A 44 -11.10 -4.71 10.34
CA ASP A 44 -11.57 -4.34 9.00
C ASP A 44 -13.08 -4.07 9.04
N ALA A 45 -13.43 -2.94 9.68
CA ALA A 45 -14.79 -2.54 10.03
C ALA A 45 -14.90 -1.00 10.03
N PRO A 46 -16.12 -0.44 9.98
CA PRO A 46 -16.31 0.99 10.19
C PRO A 46 -15.77 1.45 11.56
N PHE A 47 -15.17 2.63 11.59
CA PHE A 47 -14.73 3.29 12.83
C PHE A 47 -15.91 3.66 13.72
N VAL A 48 -17.03 4.05 13.11
CA VAL A 48 -18.33 4.20 13.79
C VAL A 48 -19.47 3.69 12.93
N GLU A 49 -20.37 2.96 13.57
CA GLU A 49 -21.60 2.45 12.99
C GLU A 49 -22.77 2.74 13.95
N SER A 50 -23.72 3.57 13.50
CA SER A 50 -24.95 3.87 14.22
C SER A 50 -26.10 4.11 13.24
N GLY A 51 -27.32 4.32 13.74
CA GLY A 51 -28.46 4.71 12.90
C GLY A 51 -28.28 6.08 12.22
N LEU A 52 -27.45 6.97 12.80
CA LEU A 52 -27.28 8.34 12.33
C LEU A 52 -26.01 8.56 11.53
N LEU A 53 -24.96 7.77 11.81
CA LEU A 53 -23.62 8.00 11.30
C LEU A 53 -22.95 6.66 10.95
N TYR A 54 -22.28 6.64 9.81
CA TYR A 54 -21.40 5.55 9.41
C TYR A 54 -20.08 6.15 8.92
N LEU A 55 -18.96 5.84 9.60
CA LEU A 55 -17.63 6.29 9.23
C LEU A 55 -16.73 5.10 8.95
N SER A 56 -16.32 4.89 7.71
CA SER A 56 -15.40 3.84 7.28
C SER A 56 -13.97 4.34 7.06
N PRO A 57 -12.98 3.43 7.04
CA PRO A 57 -11.60 3.76 6.66
C PRO A 57 -11.52 4.50 5.32
N LYS A 58 -12.34 4.10 4.35
CA LYS A 58 -12.36 4.70 3.01
C LYS A 58 -12.84 6.15 3.04
N GLN A 59 -13.81 6.48 3.89
CA GLN A 59 -14.29 7.87 4.01
C GLN A 59 -13.23 8.76 4.67
N ALA A 60 -12.51 8.23 5.66
CA ALA A 60 -11.36 8.91 6.24
C ALA A 60 -10.26 9.11 5.19
N MET A 61 -9.93 8.07 4.42
CA MET A 61 -8.98 8.16 3.31
C MET A 61 -9.39 9.16 2.24
N LEU A 62 -10.66 9.19 1.81
CA LEU A 62 -11.17 10.18 0.86
C LEU A 62 -11.01 11.62 1.36
N THR A 63 -11.26 11.82 2.66
CA THR A 63 -11.08 13.12 3.32
C THR A 63 -9.61 13.53 3.29
N MET A 64 -8.71 12.64 3.68
CA MET A 64 -7.27 12.90 3.67
C MET A 64 -6.74 13.09 2.24
N ALA A 65 -7.27 12.35 1.26
CA ALA A 65 -6.94 12.48 -0.15
C ALA A 65 -7.35 13.84 -0.71
N ARG A 66 -8.55 14.33 -0.35
CA ARG A 66 -9.01 15.68 -0.68
C ARG A 66 -8.08 16.73 -0.10
N MET A 67 -7.68 16.60 1.17
CA MET A 67 -6.77 17.55 1.82
C MET A 67 -5.36 17.53 1.22
N ALA A 68 -4.90 16.36 0.77
CA ALA A 68 -3.57 16.20 0.16
C ALA A 68 -3.51 16.65 -1.30
N LYS A 69 -4.65 16.62 -2.03
CA LYS A 69 -4.71 17.00 -3.45
C LYS A 69 -4.49 18.51 -3.63
N LYS A 70 -3.34 18.87 -4.18
CA LYS A 70 -3.08 20.22 -4.72
C LYS A 70 -3.30 20.22 -6.25
N LYS A 71 -3.31 21.40 -6.87
CA LYS A 71 -3.56 21.57 -8.32
C LYS A 71 -2.59 20.73 -9.17
N GLU A 72 -1.29 20.78 -8.84
CA GLU A 72 -0.19 20.14 -9.57
C GLU A 72 0.34 18.88 -8.88
N THR A 73 -0.53 18.19 -8.14
CA THR A 73 -0.16 16.93 -7.47
C THR A 73 -1.00 15.79 -8.06
N GLY A 74 -0.34 14.74 -8.55
CA GLY A 74 -0.99 13.49 -8.91
C GLY A 74 -1.60 12.83 -7.67
N LEU A 75 -2.76 12.19 -7.84
CA LEU A 75 -3.44 11.49 -6.75
C LEU A 75 -3.86 10.11 -7.25
N VAL A 76 -3.46 9.07 -6.54
CA VAL A 76 -3.84 7.69 -6.84
C VAL A 76 -4.44 7.07 -5.59
N LEU A 77 -5.69 6.62 -5.67
CA LEU A 77 -6.37 5.87 -4.63
C LEU A 77 -6.50 4.43 -5.07
N VAL A 78 -5.94 3.51 -4.29
CA VAL A 78 -6.08 2.08 -4.47
C VAL A 78 -7.04 1.59 -3.39
N VAL A 79 -8.22 1.12 -3.79
CA VAL A 79 -9.29 0.71 -2.87
C VAL A 79 -9.58 -0.78 -2.99
N ASP A 80 -9.77 -1.45 -1.86
CA ASP A 80 -10.19 -2.85 -1.81
C ASP A 80 -11.72 -2.94 -1.93
N ALA A 81 -12.20 -3.51 -3.03
CA ALA A 81 -13.62 -3.68 -3.29
C ALA A 81 -14.25 -4.80 -2.44
N LEU A 82 -13.45 -5.59 -1.73
CA LEU A 82 -13.93 -6.75 -1.00
C LEU A 82 -14.21 -6.47 0.48
N GLU A 83 -14.13 -5.21 0.94
CA GLU A 83 -14.53 -4.81 2.30
C GLU A 83 -15.95 -5.30 2.60
N LYS A 84 -16.08 -6.04 3.71
CA LYS A 84 -17.35 -6.60 4.17
C LYS A 84 -18.03 -5.60 5.11
N GLY A 85 -19.35 -5.56 5.09
CA GLY A 85 -20.15 -4.65 5.91
C GLY A 85 -21.37 -4.15 5.15
N GLU A 86 -22.37 -3.64 5.86
CA GLU A 86 -23.63 -3.17 5.26
C GLU A 86 -23.39 -2.08 4.18
N MET A 87 -22.38 -1.23 4.39
CA MET A 87 -21.99 -0.16 3.47
C MET A 87 -20.55 -0.32 2.95
N GLY A 88 -20.04 -1.55 2.97
CA GLY A 88 -18.74 -1.89 2.36
C GLY A 88 -18.83 -1.91 0.83
N LEU A 89 -17.68 -1.76 0.17
CA LEU A 89 -17.60 -1.73 -1.30
C LEU A 89 -17.97 -3.07 -1.97
N SER A 90 -18.03 -4.16 -1.20
CA SER A 90 -18.46 -5.46 -1.70
C SER A 90 -19.96 -5.53 -1.98
N SER A 91 -20.74 -4.57 -1.48
CA SER A 91 -22.15 -4.39 -1.76
C SER A 91 -22.35 -3.30 -2.81
N LYS A 92 -23.34 -3.46 -3.70
CA LYS A 92 -23.67 -2.44 -4.70
C LYS A 92 -24.06 -1.11 -4.04
N ALA A 93 -24.89 -1.15 -3.00
CA ALA A 93 -25.35 0.06 -2.31
C ALA A 93 -24.22 0.82 -1.60
N GLY A 94 -23.27 0.10 -0.98
CA GLY A 94 -22.08 0.72 -0.39
C GLY A 94 -21.15 1.30 -1.44
N PHE A 95 -20.94 0.57 -2.54
CA PHE A 95 -20.15 1.04 -3.67
C PHE A 95 -20.74 2.30 -4.32
N ASP A 96 -22.04 2.33 -4.61
CA ASP A 96 -22.72 3.47 -5.21
C ASP A 96 -22.61 4.73 -4.33
N GLN A 97 -22.76 4.59 -3.00
CA GLN A 97 -22.57 5.69 -2.05
C GLN A 97 -21.12 6.19 -2.00
N PHE A 98 -20.14 5.28 -2.04
CA PHE A 98 -18.73 5.65 -2.14
C PHE A 98 -18.44 6.42 -3.43
N MET A 99 -18.95 5.92 -4.56
CA MET A 99 -18.77 6.56 -5.86
C MET A 99 -19.44 7.94 -5.93
N GLU A 100 -20.63 8.12 -5.34
CA GLU A 100 -21.29 9.43 -5.26
C GLU A 100 -20.38 10.46 -4.59
N ILE A 101 -19.76 10.10 -3.46
CA ILE A 101 -18.83 10.98 -2.75
C ILE A 101 -17.56 11.18 -3.59
N PHE A 102 -16.95 10.10 -4.09
CA PHE A 102 -15.71 10.17 -4.86
C PHE A 102 -15.86 11.05 -6.11
N ASP A 103 -16.91 10.86 -6.90
CA ASP A 103 -17.20 11.63 -8.11
C ASP A 103 -17.55 13.08 -7.79
N GLY A 104 -18.22 13.33 -6.66
CA GLY A 104 -18.46 14.69 -6.18
C GLY A 104 -17.18 15.43 -5.77
N LEU A 105 -16.16 14.71 -5.28
CA LEU A 105 -14.86 15.29 -4.91
C LEU A 105 -13.91 15.42 -6.10
N PHE A 106 -13.98 14.47 -7.03
CA PHE A 106 -13.03 14.31 -8.12
C PHE A 106 -13.78 14.05 -9.44
N PRO A 107 -14.49 15.04 -10.00
CA PRO A 107 -15.32 14.85 -11.20
C PRO A 107 -14.49 14.44 -12.43
N ASP A 108 -13.25 14.93 -12.54
CA ASP A 108 -12.35 14.62 -13.66
C ASP A 108 -11.50 13.36 -13.42
N SER A 109 -11.91 12.49 -12.49
CA SER A 109 -11.15 11.30 -12.11
C SER A 109 -11.18 10.19 -13.17
N THR A 110 -10.04 9.54 -13.35
CA THR A 110 -9.93 8.32 -14.16
C THR A 110 -10.07 7.10 -13.27
N LYS A 111 -10.88 6.12 -13.68
CA LYS A 111 -11.22 4.94 -12.87
C LYS A 111 -10.80 3.66 -13.57
N PHE A 112 -10.11 2.81 -12.83
CA PHE A 112 -9.62 1.53 -13.30
C PHE A 112 -10.06 0.39 -12.38
N TYR A 113 -10.19 -0.79 -12.97
CA TYR A 113 -10.47 -2.03 -12.27
C TYR A 113 -9.32 -3.03 -12.45
N PHE A 114 -8.99 -3.75 -11.38
CA PHE A 114 -8.01 -4.83 -11.40
C PHE A 114 -8.58 -6.05 -10.67
N GLY A 115 -8.92 -7.09 -11.43
CA GLY A 115 -9.60 -8.27 -10.92
C GLY A 115 -10.04 -9.22 -12.04
N PRO A 116 -10.64 -10.37 -11.68
CA PRO A 116 -10.92 -11.47 -12.61
C PRO A 116 -12.22 -11.32 -13.43
N ARG A 117 -13.05 -10.29 -13.19
CA ARG A 117 -14.30 -10.01 -13.94
C ARG A 117 -15.28 -11.20 -14.11
N ASP A 118 -15.23 -12.16 -13.22
CA ASP A 118 -16.08 -13.36 -13.22
C ASP A 118 -16.90 -13.46 -11.93
N SER A 119 -16.81 -12.45 -11.07
CA SER A 119 -17.61 -12.34 -9.85
C SER A 119 -19.05 -11.90 -10.14
N ASP A 120 -19.90 -12.14 -9.15
CA ASP A 120 -21.25 -11.61 -9.00
C ASP A 120 -21.32 -10.08 -8.85
N ARG A 121 -20.18 -9.39 -8.72
CA ARG A 121 -20.07 -7.93 -8.58
C ARG A 121 -20.00 -7.21 -9.92
N ILE A 122 -20.98 -7.47 -10.78
CA ILE A 122 -21.06 -6.96 -12.16
C ILE A 122 -20.94 -5.42 -12.27
N TRP A 123 -21.29 -4.68 -11.22
CA TRP A 123 -21.18 -3.21 -11.19
C TRP A 123 -19.71 -2.72 -11.19
N LEU A 124 -18.76 -3.54 -10.74
CA LEU A 124 -17.33 -3.24 -10.79
C LEU A 124 -16.75 -3.45 -12.19
N HIS A 125 -17.37 -4.29 -13.01
CA HIS A 125 -16.79 -4.72 -14.30
C HIS A 125 -16.95 -3.67 -15.40
N GLY A 126 -17.76 -2.64 -15.17
CA GLY A 126 -17.96 -1.52 -16.10
C GLY A 126 -16.76 -0.57 -16.24
N PHE A 127 -15.82 -0.57 -15.28
CA PHE A 127 -14.63 0.27 -15.32
C PHE A 127 -13.54 -0.31 -16.21
N LYS A 128 -12.68 0.54 -16.78
CA LYS A 128 -11.59 0.09 -17.64
C LYS A 128 -10.64 -0.84 -16.88
N THR A 129 -10.32 -2.00 -17.44
CA THR A 129 -9.33 -2.90 -16.84
C THR A 129 -7.93 -2.30 -16.93
N LEU A 130 -7.23 -2.23 -15.80
CA LEU A 130 -5.79 -2.01 -15.77
C LEU A 130 -5.10 -3.37 -15.86
N ARG A 131 -4.12 -3.50 -16.74
CA ARG A 131 -3.33 -4.72 -16.91
C ARG A 131 -1.85 -4.42 -16.74
N ILE A 132 -1.11 -5.39 -16.24
CA ILE A 132 0.34 -5.33 -16.10
C ILE A 132 0.95 -5.74 -17.44
N PRO A 133 1.77 -4.89 -18.08
CA PRO A 133 2.45 -5.29 -19.31
C PRO A 133 3.35 -6.50 -19.06
N LEU A 134 3.17 -7.56 -19.84
CA LEU A 134 3.94 -8.80 -19.67
C LEU A 134 5.44 -8.51 -19.87
N LYS A 135 5.77 -7.70 -20.88
CA LYS A 135 7.13 -7.21 -21.16
C LYS A 135 7.79 -6.44 -20.01
N TRP A 136 7.00 -5.84 -19.12
CA TRP A 136 7.54 -5.17 -17.94
C TRP A 136 8.02 -6.19 -16.90
N LEU A 137 7.28 -7.29 -16.76
CA LEU A 137 7.56 -8.37 -15.82
C LEU A 137 8.71 -9.26 -16.30
N THR A 138 8.78 -9.58 -17.60
CA THR A 138 9.89 -10.36 -18.19
C THR A 138 11.25 -9.67 -18.01
N LYS A 139 11.28 -8.32 -18.06
CA LYS A 139 12.49 -7.52 -17.80
C LYS A 139 12.88 -7.46 -16.32
N ARG A 140 12.03 -7.95 -15.41
CA ARG A 140 12.19 -7.84 -13.96
C ARG A 140 11.84 -9.16 -13.26
N PRO A 141 12.53 -10.27 -13.61
CA PRO A 141 12.23 -11.58 -13.02
C PRO A 141 12.39 -11.60 -11.50
N ASN A 142 13.26 -10.75 -10.94
CA ASN A 142 13.42 -10.58 -9.49
C ASN A 142 12.09 -10.25 -8.78
N ILE A 143 11.29 -9.35 -9.35
CA ILE A 143 10.01 -8.94 -8.76
C ILE A 143 9.06 -10.14 -8.71
N PHE A 144 9.00 -10.89 -9.81
CA PHE A 144 8.14 -12.06 -9.88
C PHE A 144 8.61 -13.18 -8.93
N ALA A 145 9.91 -13.43 -8.87
CA ALA A 145 10.53 -14.38 -7.97
C ALA A 145 10.24 -14.08 -6.49
N GLU A 146 10.28 -12.80 -6.10
CA GLU A 146 9.94 -12.36 -4.74
C GLU A 146 8.49 -12.67 -4.39
N VAL A 147 7.56 -12.31 -5.29
CA VAL A 147 6.12 -12.57 -5.11
C VAL A 147 5.82 -14.06 -5.06
N LEU A 148 6.42 -14.85 -5.95
CA LEU A 148 6.25 -16.31 -5.97
C LEU A 148 6.83 -16.95 -4.71
N SER A 149 7.99 -16.49 -4.23
CA SER A 149 8.58 -16.99 -2.98
C SER A 149 7.63 -16.76 -1.79
N ASP A 150 7.01 -15.58 -1.73
CA ASP A 150 6.07 -15.22 -0.67
C ASP A 150 4.75 -16.00 -0.79
N ALA A 151 4.31 -16.30 -2.02
CA ALA A 151 3.11 -17.09 -2.31
C ALA A 151 3.35 -18.61 -2.26
N SER A 152 4.61 -19.06 -2.15
CA SER A 152 4.98 -20.48 -2.23
C SER A 152 4.31 -21.28 -1.11
N PRO A 153 3.53 -22.32 -1.43
CA PRO A 153 2.85 -23.17 -0.44
C PRO A 153 3.79 -23.88 0.53
N VAL A 154 5.03 -24.10 0.11
CA VAL A 154 6.09 -24.78 0.87
C VAL A 154 7.13 -23.80 1.43
N GLY A 155 6.95 -22.49 1.21
CA GLY A 155 7.89 -21.45 1.64
C GLY A 155 9.25 -21.55 0.95
N GLU A 156 9.29 -22.04 -0.29
CA GLU A 156 10.51 -22.13 -1.08
C GLU A 156 10.98 -20.73 -1.50
N PHE A 157 12.31 -20.52 -1.45
CA PHE A 157 12.92 -19.33 -2.02
C PHE A 157 13.10 -19.56 -3.52
N ILE A 158 12.33 -18.83 -4.32
CA ILE A 158 12.39 -18.89 -5.79
C ILE A 158 13.38 -17.84 -6.27
N GLY A 159 14.37 -18.27 -7.05
CA GLY A 159 15.37 -17.38 -7.63
C GLY A 159 14.85 -16.67 -8.89
N PRO A 160 15.51 -15.58 -9.33
CA PRO A 160 15.15 -14.90 -10.58
C PRO A 160 15.23 -15.78 -11.83
N GLY A 161 16.18 -16.73 -11.87
CA GLY A 161 16.30 -17.67 -12.97
C GLY A 161 15.09 -18.60 -13.08
N ASP A 162 14.59 -19.09 -11.94
CA ASP A 162 13.44 -20.00 -11.87
C ASP A 162 12.09 -19.30 -12.08
N ALA A 163 12.07 -17.97 -12.00
CA ALA A 163 10.91 -17.13 -12.26
C ALA A 163 11.00 -16.42 -13.63
N ALA A 164 12.03 -16.69 -14.42
CA ALA A 164 12.17 -16.09 -15.74
C ALA A 164 11.24 -16.80 -16.74
N PHE A 165 10.61 -16.01 -17.59
CA PHE A 165 9.75 -16.48 -18.68
C PHE A 165 9.84 -15.48 -19.85
N GLU A 166 9.52 -15.94 -21.06
CA GLU A 166 9.59 -15.10 -22.27
C GLU A 166 8.21 -14.60 -22.72
N ASP A 167 7.18 -15.45 -22.59
CA ASP A 167 5.83 -15.19 -23.06
C ASP A 167 4.78 -15.64 -22.04
N LEU A 168 3.50 -15.51 -22.44
CA LEU A 168 2.38 -15.83 -21.57
C LEU A 168 2.32 -17.32 -21.23
N GLU A 169 2.66 -18.20 -22.18
CA GLU A 169 2.67 -19.66 -21.95
C GLU A 169 3.77 -20.03 -20.94
N GLY A 170 4.97 -19.46 -21.07
CA GLY A 170 6.04 -19.63 -20.08
C GLY A 170 5.65 -19.12 -18.69
N MET A 171 4.90 -18.02 -18.59
CA MET A 171 4.37 -17.55 -17.30
C MET A 171 3.38 -18.54 -16.69
N ILE A 172 2.52 -19.16 -17.50
CA ILE A 172 1.59 -20.22 -17.05
C ILE A 172 2.38 -21.41 -16.50
N GLU A 173 3.40 -21.87 -17.23
CA GLU A 173 4.25 -22.98 -16.80
C GLU A 173 4.90 -22.70 -15.45
N VAL A 174 5.52 -21.52 -15.29
CA VAL A 174 6.14 -21.10 -14.02
C VAL A 174 5.11 -21.03 -12.88
N LEU A 175 3.93 -20.44 -13.11
CA LEU A 175 2.88 -20.35 -12.08
C LEU A 175 2.37 -21.73 -11.66
N VAL A 176 2.14 -22.63 -12.63
CA VAL A 176 1.66 -23.99 -12.37
C VAL A 176 2.72 -24.82 -11.67
N GLU A 177 4.00 -24.71 -12.07
CA GLU A 177 5.11 -25.42 -11.45
C GLU A 177 5.32 -24.96 -9.99
N LYS A 178 5.38 -23.65 -9.74
CA LYS A 178 5.77 -23.11 -8.44
C LYS A 178 4.62 -23.00 -7.43
N LEU A 179 3.38 -22.87 -7.89
CA LEU A 179 2.19 -22.77 -7.03
C LEU A 179 1.32 -24.04 -7.07
N GLY A 180 1.68 -25.01 -7.91
CA GLY A 180 1.11 -26.35 -7.91
C GLY A 180 1.42 -27.13 -6.62
N PRO A 181 0.81 -28.32 -6.45
CA PRO A 181 1.11 -29.15 -5.31
C PRO A 181 2.58 -29.58 -5.31
N PRO A 182 3.25 -29.62 -4.14
CA PRO A 182 4.66 -30.00 -4.06
C PRO A 182 4.86 -31.44 -4.53
N SER A 183 5.96 -31.69 -5.25
CA SER A 183 6.36 -33.06 -5.57
C SER A 183 6.65 -33.82 -4.28
N LEU A 184 6.22 -35.09 -4.22
CA LEU A 184 6.42 -35.99 -3.07
C LEU A 184 7.90 -36.44 -2.94
N SER A 185 8.86 -35.58 -3.24
CA SER A 185 10.28 -35.91 -3.08
C SER A 185 10.71 -35.83 -1.61
N ASP A 186 11.67 -36.67 -1.25
CA ASP A 186 12.17 -36.84 0.13
C ASP A 186 12.75 -35.55 0.75
N GLU A 187 13.03 -34.53 -0.08
CA GLU A 187 13.52 -33.21 0.31
C GLU A 187 12.47 -32.37 1.06
N VAL A 188 11.21 -32.45 0.62
CA VAL A 188 10.07 -31.82 1.32
C VAL A 188 9.84 -32.53 2.66
N MET A 189 10.00 -33.87 2.70
CA MET A 189 9.86 -34.69 3.91
C MET A 189 10.93 -34.38 4.97
N ASN A 190 12.18 -34.10 4.57
CA ASN A 190 13.25 -33.72 5.50
C ASN A 190 13.06 -32.31 6.09
N LYS A 191 12.51 -31.36 5.32
CA LYS A 191 12.19 -30.01 5.82
C LYS A 191 10.96 -29.99 6.74
N ILE A 192 10.00 -30.90 6.56
CA ILE A 192 8.85 -31.07 7.45
C ILE A 192 9.27 -31.53 8.86
N ARG A 193 10.36 -32.32 8.96
CA ARG A 193 10.85 -32.85 10.24
C ARG A 193 11.64 -31.85 11.07
N SER A 194 12.15 -30.75 10.49
CA SER A 194 13.05 -29.82 11.18
C SER A 194 12.38 -28.59 11.81
N THR A 195 11.06 -28.41 11.68
CA THR A 195 10.37 -27.24 12.26
C THR A 195 9.82 -27.57 13.65
N GLU A 196 10.41 -26.96 14.69
CA GLU A 196 10.10 -27.16 16.12
C GLU A 196 8.61 -26.96 16.48
N ALA A 197 8.20 -27.61 17.58
CA ALA A 197 6.81 -27.92 17.94
C ALA A 197 6.05 -26.83 18.73
N SER A 198 6.45 -25.56 18.68
CA SER A 198 5.92 -24.52 19.59
C SER A 198 4.83 -23.59 19.01
N GLU A 199 4.33 -23.79 17.78
CA GLU A 199 3.33 -22.90 17.15
C GLU A 199 1.93 -23.51 16.92
N TYR A 200 1.44 -24.40 17.78
CA TYR A 200 0.43 -25.39 17.36
C TYR A 200 -1.08 -25.15 17.66
N ALA A 201 -1.54 -24.07 18.28
CA ALA A 201 -2.93 -24.04 18.75
C ALA A 201 -3.94 -23.31 17.83
N ALA A 202 -3.56 -22.22 17.15
CA ALA A 202 -4.48 -21.43 16.33
C ALA A 202 -4.49 -21.81 14.83
N GLU A 203 -3.43 -22.47 14.34
CA GLU A 203 -3.31 -22.93 12.95
C GLU A 203 -4.18 -24.14 12.61
N ALA A 204 -4.76 -24.81 13.62
CA ALA A 204 -5.67 -25.94 13.42
C ALA A 204 -6.94 -25.55 12.65
N VAL A 205 -7.43 -24.32 12.82
CA VAL A 205 -8.60 -23.80 12.06
C VAL A 205 -8.20 -23.47 10.62
N GLY A 206 -6.99 -22.93 10.41
CA GLY A 206 -6.40 -22.71 9.08
C GLY A 206 -6.25 -24.01 8.29
N LEU A 207 -5.71 -25.05 8.94
CA LEU A 207 -5.58 -26.41 8.40
C LEU A 207 -6.94 -27.05 8.07
N MET A 208 -7.99 -26.76 8.85
CA MET A 208 -9.36 -27.21 8.56
C MET A 208 -10.00 -26.47 7.37
N THR A 209 -9.70 -25.18 7.15
CA THR A 209 -10.11 -24.48 5.92
C THR A 209 -9.36 -24.98 4.67
N VAL A 210 -8.11 -25.40 4.82
CA VAL A 210 -7.35 -26.06 3.74
C VAL A 210 -7.96 -27.43 3.39
N PHE A 211 -8.53 -28.14 4.38
CA PHE A 211 -9.33 -29.37 4.18
C PHE A 211 -10.56 -29.16 3.29
N VAL A 212 -11.18 -27.97 3.33
CA VAL A 212 -12.42 -27.66 2.58
C VAL A 212 -12.11 -26.91 1.27
N ASN A 213 -10.99 -26.19 1.21
CA ASN A 213 -10.58 -25.42 0.06
C ASN A 213 -9.03 -25.23 0.06
N PRO A 214 -8.26 -26.11 -0.60
CA PRO A 214 -6.79 -26.08 -0.60
C PRO A 214 -6.20 -24.75 -1.11
N THR A 215 -6.92 -24.04 -1.99
CA THR A 215 -6.54 -22.72 -2.52
C THR A 215 -6.61 -21.59 -1.50
N THR A 216 -7.23 -21.82 -0.33
CA THR A 216 -7.07 -20.92 0.81
C THR A 216 -5.64 -20.90 1.35
N ALA A 217 -4.83 -21.94 1.11
CA ALA A 217 -3.43 -21.92 1.52
C ALA A 217 -2.57 -20.99 0.66
N VAL A 218 -2.78 -20.98 -0.66
CA VAL A 218 -2.10 -20.08 -1.61
C VAL A 218 -2.53 -18.62 -1.36
N SER A 219 -3.83 -18.38 -1.20
CA SER A 219 -4.38 -17.03 -0.92
C SER A 219 -4.14 -16.55 0.52
N ARG A 220 -3.85 -17.43 1.48
CA ARG A 220 -3.46 -17.06 2.86
C ARG A 220 -1.96 -17.13 3.11
N GLY A 221 -1.14 -17.57 2.14
CA GLY A 221 0.32 -17.70 2.31
C GLY A 221 0.70 -18.66 3.44
N VAL A 222 -0.06 -19.76 3.63
CA VAL A 222 0.17 -20.68 4.75
C VAL A 222 1.39 -21.54 4.45
N LYS A 223 2.52 -21.21 5.10
CA LYS A 223 3.86 -21.83 4.93
C LYS A 223 3.98 -23.29 5.42
N TYR A 224 2.87 -23.95 5.80
CA TYR A 224 2.90 -25.19 6.58
C TYR A 224 2.04 -26.34 6.03
N LEU A 225 1.68 -26.29 4.74
CA LEU A 225 1.03 -27.41 4.04
C LEU A 225 1.85 -28.71 4.09
N GLY A 226 3.18 -28.65 4.24
CA GLY A 226 4.02 -29.84 4.39
C GLY A 226 3.65 -30.70 5.61
N LYS A 227 3.36 -30.07 6.77
CA LYS A 227 2.98 -30.77 8.01
C LYS A 227 1.56 -31.33 7.96
N PHE A 228 0.67 -30.67 7.21
CA PHE A 228 -0.66 -31.18 6.86
C PHE A 228 -0.55 -32.48 6.07
N VAL A 229 0.25 -32.47 5.00
CA VAL A 229 0.44 -33.63 4.13
C VAL A 229 1.06 -34.80 4.88
N SER A 230 2.02 -34.58 5.80
CA SER A 230 2.56 -35.66 6.63
C SER A 230 1.51 -36.29 7.54
N MET A 231 0.64 -35.48 8.16
CA MET A 231 -0.43 -35.99 9.04
C MET A 231 -1.53 -36.75 8.27
N VAL A 232 -1.89 -36.33 7.06
CA VAL A 232 -2.92 -37.00 6.25
C VAL A 232 -2.36 -38.23 5.54
N LYS A 233 -1.10 -38.20 5.09
CA LYS A 233 -0.39 -39.36 4.49
C LYS A 233 -0.28 -40.54 5.46
N GLU A 234 -0.18 -40.28 6.76
CA GLU A 234 -0.20 -41.32 7.80
C GLU A 234 -1.58 -41.97 8.00
N ARG A 235 -2.68 -41.34 7.54
CA ARG A 235 -4.04 -41.81 7.83
C ARG A 235 -4.85 -42.22 6.59
N ARG A 236 -4.74 -41.58 5.41
CA ARG A 236 -5.57 -41.89 4.21
C ARG A 236 -4.90 -41.50 2.87
N LYS A 237 -4.37 -42.47 2.11
CA LYS A 237 -3.70 -42.24 0.79
C LYS A 237 -4.63 -41.74 -0.33
N GLN A 238 -5.91 -42.08 -0.29
CA GLN A 238 -6.87 -41.75 -1.36
C GLN A 238 -7.31 -40.28 -1.28
N GLU A 239 -7.62 -39.78 -0.08
CA GLU A 239 -8.02 -38.38 0.14
C GLU A 239 -6.90 -37.40 -0.23
N VAL A 240 -5.63 -37.74 0.04
CA VAL A 240 -4.48 -36.92 -0.39
C VAL A 240 -4.42 -36.82 -1.91
N ARG A 241 -4.66 -37.92 -2.64
CA ARG A 241 -4.65 -37.90 -4.12
C ARG A 241 -5.77 -37.02 -4.68
N GLU A 242 -6.96 -37.08 -4.08
CA GLU A 242 -8.10 -36.25 -4.48
C GLU A 242 -7.83 -34.77 -4.23
N ILE A 243 -7.26 -34.41 -3.07
CA ILE A 243 -6.85 -33.04 -2.74
C ILE A 243 -5.80 -32.51 -3.72
N TYR A 244 -4.80 -33.33 -4.06
CA TYR A 244 -3.75 -32.94 -5.01
C TYR A 244 -4.30 -32.75 -6.42
N ALA A 245 -5.18 -33.66 -6.87
CA ALA A 245 -5.83 -33.54 -8.17
C ALA A 245 -6.70 -32.28 -8.25
N GLU A 246 -7.47 -31.99 -7.18
CA GLU A 246 -8.27 -30.77 -7.09
C GLU A 246 -7.40 -29.51 -7.07
N TRP A 247 -6.30 -29.51 -6.33
CA TRP A 247 -5.35 -28.40 -6.31
C TRP A 247 -4.76 -28.17 -7.70
N THR A 248 -4.16 -29.19 -8.32
CA THR A 248 -3.61 -29.08 -9.68
C THR A 248 -4.65 -28.53 -10.63
N LYS A 249 -5.86 -29.11 -10.63
CA LYS A 249 -6.96 -28.65 -11.48
C LYS A 249 -7.25 -27.15 -11.29
N ARG A 250 -7.39 -26.69 -10.04
CA ARG A 250 -7.69 -25.28 -9.74
C ARG A 250 -6.55 -24.33 -10.10
N VAL A 251 -5.29 -24.74 -9.94
CA VAL A 251 -4.12 -23.92 -10.33
C VAL A 251 -4.03 -23.83 -11.85
N THR A 252 -4.19 -24.94 -12.56
CA THR A 252 -4.19 -24.98 -14.03
C THR A 252 -5.37 -24.18 -14.62
N GLU A 253 -6.58 -24.35 -14.08
CA GLU A 253 -7.76 -23.60 -14.52
C GLU A 253 -7.66 -22.11 -14.13
N GLY A 254 -7.19 -21.84 -12.91
CA GLY A 254 -7.02 -20.49 -12.36
C GLY A 254 -6.01 -19.66 -13.15
N TYR A 255 -4.85 -20.22 -13.46
CA TYR A 255 -3.81 -19.57 -14.28
C TYR A 255 -3.91 -19.95 -15.75
N SER A 256 -5.09 -20.27 -16.25
CA SER A 256 -5.30 -20.43 -17.69
C SER A 256 -5.01 -19.13 -18.44
N LYS A 257 -4.66 -19.26 -19.74
CA LYS A 257 -4.40 -18.14 -20.64
C LYS A 257 -5.50 -17.07 -20.59
N GLU A 258 -6.76 -17.51 -20.61
CA GLU A 258 -7.93 -16.64 -20.55
C GLU A 258 -7.95 -15.80 -19.27
N ASN A 259 -7.66 -16.41 -18.12
CA ASN A 259 -7.64 -15.72 -16.84
C ASN A 259 -6.44 -14.78 -16.70
N LEU A 260 -5.25 -15.19 -17.15
CA LEU A 260 -4.07 -14.33 -17.07
C LEU A 260 -4.17 -13.11 -17.98
N LEU A 261 -4.79 -13.22 -19.16
CA LEU A 261 -5.07 -12.07 -20.04
C LEU A 261 -5.99 -11.02 -19.42
N LYS A 262 -6.70 -11.33 -18.32
CA LYS A 262 -7.48 -10.35 -17.56
C LYS A 262 -6.58 -9.43 -16.73
N PHE A 263 -5.41 -9.92 -16.31
CA PHE A 263 -4.46 -9.22 -15.46
C PHE A 263 -3.23 -8.70 -16.22
N PHE A 264 -2.84 -9.35 -17.32
CA PHE A 264 -1.64 -9.06 -18.07
C PHE A 264 -1.93 -8.62 -19.51
N ASP A 265 -1.14 -7.67 -20.00
CA ASP A 265 -1.18 -7.18 -21.37
C ASP A 265 0.02 -7.70 -22.14
N ASP A 266 -0.24 -8.57 -23.11
CA ASP A 266 0.78 -9.18 -23.99
C ASP A 266 1.00 -8.37 -25.28
N SER A 267 0.36 -7.20 -25.41
CA SER A 267 0.54 -6.35 -26.59
C SER A 267 1.91 -5.65 -26.62
N ASP A 268 2.39 -5.35 -27.83
CA ASP A 268 3.69 -4.70 -28.03
C ASP A 268 3.75 -3.26 -27.50
N ASN A 269 2.62 -2.57 -27.52
CA ASN A 269 2.44 -1.18 -27.08
C ASN A 269 1.29 -1.12 -26.06
N PRO A 270 1.56 -1.47 -24.80
CA PRO A 270 0.56 -1.35 -23.74
C PRO A 270 0.14 0.11 -23.58
N GLN A 271 -1.17 0.37 -23.59
CA GLN A 271 -1.69 1.72 -23.36
C GLN A 271 -1.55 2.10 -21.88
N THR A 272 -0.54 2.89 -21.54
CA THR A 272 -0.30 3.42 -20.19
C THR A 272 -1.18 4.64 -19.87
N GLN A 273 -2.50 4.50 -20.01
CA GLN A 273 -3.45 5.57 -19.68
C GLN A 273 -3.39 6.04 -18.21
N LEU A 274 -2.83 5.22 -17.31
CA LEU A 274 -2.57 5.61 -15.93
C LEU A 274 -1.50 6.70 -15.85
N VAL A 275 -0.43 6.57 -16.63
CA VAL A 275 0.66 7.56 -16.68
C VAL A 275 0.14 8.88 -17.21
N ASP A 276 -0.65 8.83 -18.30
CA ASP A 276 -1.23 10.04 -18.90
C ASP A 276 -2.18 10.75 -17.92
N ALA A 277 -3.00 10.00 -17.18
CA ALA A 277 -3.90 10.56 -16.18
C ALA A 277 -3.14 11.25 -15.04
N VAL A 278 -2.11 10.59 -14.49
CA VAL A 278 -1.28 11.14 -13.40
C VAL A 278 -0.46 12.33 -13.88
N ALA A 279 0.14 12.27 -15.08
CA ALA A 279 0.85 13.37 -15.70
C ALA A 279 -0.05 14.59 -15.97
N SER A 280 -1.34 14.35 -16.24
CA SER A 280 -2.36 15.39 -16.36
C SER A 280 -2.93 15.85 -15.01
N PHE A 281 -2.33 15.44 -13.88
CA PHE A 281 -2.75 15.73 -12.51
C PHE A 281 -4.18 15.28 -12.16
N LYS A 282 -4.76 14.37 -12.95
CA LYS A 282 -6.10 13.83 -12.71
C LYS A 282 -6.05 12.80 -11.57
N PRO A 283 -7.01 12.85 -10.63
CA PRO A 283 -7.16 11.79 -9.65
C PRO A 283 -7.43 10.44 -10.32
N VAL A 284 -6.76 9.40 -9.86
CA VAL A 284 -6.92 8.03 -10.34
C VAL A 284 -7.49 7.17 -9.23
N LEU A 285 -8.56 6.44 -9.51
CA LEU A 285 -9.11 5.40 -8.64
C LEU A 285 -8.81 4.03 -9.23
N LEU A 286 -8.09 3.20 -8.51
CA LEU A 286 -7.85 1.80 -8.82
C LEU A 286 -8.67 0.93 -7.86
N ILE A 287 -9.65 0.23 -8.40
CA ILE A 287 -10.53 -0.68 -7.67
C ILE A 287 -9.95 -2.10 -7.77
N LEU A 288 -9.64 -2.70 -6.63
CA LEU A 288 -9.05 -4.04 -6.54
C LEU A 288 -10.11 -5.09 -6.17
N GLU A 289 -10.10 -6.21 -6.89
CA GLU A 289 -10.93 -7.38 -6.58
C GLU A 289 -10.10 -8.68 -6.65
N THR A 290 -8.98 -8.72 -5.92
CA THR A 290 -8.08 -9.89 -5.88
C THR A 290 -7.99 -10.54 -4.50
N ARG A 291 -8.39 -9.83 -3.44
CA ARG A 291 -8.24 -10.29 -2.04
C ARG A 291 -8.91 -11.64 -1.81
N GLY A 292 -8.15 -12.59 -1.25
CA GLY A 292 -8.68 -13.92 -0.89
C GLY A 292 -8.97 -14.82 -2.08
N THR A 293 -8.52 -14.46 -3.28
CA THR A 293 -8.57 -15.31 -4.49
C THR A 293 -7.19 -15.88 -4.79
N LEU A 294 -7.09 -16.78 -5.79
CA LEU A 294 -5.79 -17.24 -6.31
C LEU A 294 -4.94 -16.08 -6.87
N PHE A 295 -5.58 -14.97 -7.25
CA PHE A 295 -4.93 -13.81 -7.85
C PHE A 295 -4.41 -12.80 -6.83
N ASP A 296 -4.48 -13.09 -5.52
CA ASP A 296 -3.98 -12.20 -4.45
C ASP A 296 -2.48 -11.88 -4.63
N LEU A 297 -1.71 -12.80 -5.23
CA LEU A 297 -0.29 -12.60 -5.53
C LEU A 297 -0.03 -11.52 -6.59
N PHE A 298 -1.02 -11.16 -7.40
CA PHE A 298 -0.88 -10.08 -8.39
C PHE A 298 -1.02 -8.69 -7.77
N LEU A 299 -1.51 -8.58 -6.53
CA LEU A 299 -1.65 -7.30 -5.83
C LEU A 299 -0.28 -6.60 -5.62
N PRO A 300 0.76 -7.27 -5.10
CA PRO A 300 2.11 -6.74 -5.14
C PRO A 300 2.60 -6.30 -6.52
N LEU A 301 2.32 -7.10 -7.56
CA LEU A 301 2.82 -6.83 -8.91
C LEU A 301 2.22 -5.55 -9.49
N ILE A 302 0.90 -5.35 -9.34
CA ILE A 302 0.24 -4.14 -9.84
C ILE A 302 0.71 -2.90 -9.08
N LEU A 303 0.95 -3.01 -7.77
CA LEU A 303 1.48 -1.90 -6.97
C LEU A 303 2.91 -1.53 -7.40
N GLN A 304 3.79 -2.53 -7.57
CA GLN A 304 5.16 -2.29 -8.03
C GLN A 304 5.21 -1.70 -9.45
N HIS A 305 4.34 -2.19 -10.34
CA HIS A 305 4.19 -1.63 -11.68
C HIS A 305 3.74 -0.17 -11.62
N LEU A 306 2.67 0.12 -10.87
CA LEU A 306 2.13 1.47 -10.70
C LEU A 306 3.20 2.45 -10.19
N VAL A 307 3.94 2.06 -9.17
CA VAL A 307 5.01 2.88 -8.58
C VAL A 307 6.19 3.05 -9.55
N ALA A 308 6.56 2.02 -10.32
CA ALA A 308 7.63 2.14 -11.31
C ALA A 308 7.26 3.13 -12.44
N GLU A 309 6.00 3.17 -12.83
CA GLU A 309 5.50 4.06 -13.88
C GLU A 309 5.42 5.52 -13.40
N ILE A 310 4.88 5.80 -12.21
CA ILE A 310 4.66 7.17 -11.71
C ILE A 310 5.80 7.72 -10.84
N GLY A 311 6.62 6.84 -10.27
CA GLY A 311 7.70 7.19 -9.36
C GLY A 311 8.94 7.71 -10.10
N PHE A 312 9.56 8.74 -9.55
CA PHE A 312 10.84 9.28 -9.99
C PHE A 312 11.98 8.65 -9.18
N VAL A 313 12.99 8.11 -9.88
CA VAL A 313 14.22 7.62 -9.25
C VAL A 313 15.37 8.56 -9.62
N PRO A 314 16.03 9.22 -8.64
CA PRO A 314 17.19 10.07 -8.88
C PRO A 314 18.30 9.33 -9.62
N LYS A 315 19.02 10.01 -10.53
CA LYS A 315 20.08 9.40 -11.36
C LYS A 315 21.14 8.64 -10.57
N HIS A 316 21.49 9.11 -9.37
CA HIS A 316 22.48 8.47 -8.49
C HIS A 316 21.97 7.19 -7.79
N LEU A 317 20.64 7.01 -7.68
CA LEU A 317 20.01 5.80 -7.12
C LEU A 317 19.55 4.82 -8.20
N ARG A 318 19.69 5.18 -9.48
CA ARG A 318 19.37 4.26 -10.58
C ARG A 318 20.37 3.10 -10.55
N PRO A 319 19.91 1.85 -10.69
CA PRO A 319 20.81 0.73 -10.91
C PRO A 319 21.72 1.08 -12.08
N ARG A 320 23.04 1.13 -11.85
CA ARG A 320 23.99 1.28 -12.95
C ARG A 320 23.75 0.08 -13.87
N ARG A 321 23.27 0.32 -15.08
CA ARG A 321 23.36 -0.69 -16.13
C ARG A 321 24.84 -1.02 -16.22
N MET A 322 25.24 -2.22 -15.80
CA MET A 322 26.48 -2.79 -16.31
C MET A 322 26.30 -2.74 -17.82
N LYS A 323 26.98 -1.81 -18.47
CA LYS A 323 27.18 -1.95 -19.90
C LYS A 323 27.82 -3.31 -20.05
N GLU A 324 27.22 -4.18 -20.86
CA GLU A 324 27.92 -5.33 -21.38
C GLU A 324 29.16 -4.79 -22.07
N GLU A 325 30.27 -4.71 -21.33
CA GLU A 325 31.57 -4.59 -21.93
C GLU A 325 31.74 -5.88 -22.71
N LYS A 326 31.57 -5.77 -24.03
CA LYS A 326 31.94 -6.83 -24.95
C LYS A 326 33.36 -7.27 -24.57
N PRO A 327 33.59 -8.56 -24.27
CA PRO A 327 34.93 -9.05 -24.00
C PRO A 327 35.67 -9.05 -25.35
N GLY A 328 36.40 -7.98 -25.64
CA GLY A 328 36.97 -7.81 -26.97
C GLY A 328 37.67 -6.50 -27.25
N SER A 329 38.59 -6.08 -26.37
CA SER A 329 39.85 -5.45 -26.78
C SER A 329 40.72 -5.26 -25.54
N ARG A 330 41.62 -6.24 -25.31
CA ARG A 330 42.84 -6.01 -24.53
C ARG A 330 43.64 -4.93 -25.25
N GLU A 331 43.85 -3.79 -24.62
CA GLU A 331 45.16 -3.15 -24.68
C GLU A 331 45.85 -3.44 -23.36
N GLU A 332 46.89 -4.26 -23.45
CA GLU A 332 47.86 -4.47 -22.39
C GLU A 332 48.51 -3.13 -22.08
N ASN A 333 48.38 -2.65 -20.84
CA ASN A 333 49.44 -1.85 -20.24
C ASN A 333 49.65 -2.34 -18.81
N GLN A 334 50.78 -3.03 -18.68
CA GLN A 334 51.39 -3.53 -17.46
C GLN A 334 51.55 -2.41 -16.43
N TRP A 335 50.93 -2.56 -15.26
CA TRP A 335 51.51 -2.02 -14.03
C TRP A 335 51.44 -3.14 -12.99
N GLU A 336 52.57 -3.82 -12.85
CA GLU A 336 52.86 -4.70 -11.73
C GLU A 336 52.75 -3.91 -10.41
N THR A 337 52.36 -4.64 -9.37
CA THR A 337 52.58 -4.35 -7.95
C THR A 337 53.78 -3.46 -7.68
N ASP A 338 53.55 -2.28 -7.09
CA ASP A 338 54.42 -1.80 -6.02
C ASP A 338 53.70 -0.77 -5.13
N SER A 339 54.10 -0.83 -3.87
CA SER A 339 53.69 -0.07 -2.70
C SER A 339 53.36 1.42 -2.91
N LEU A 340 52.26 1.87 -2.31
CA LEU A 340 51.97 3.28 -2.07
C LEU A 340 53.03 3.91 -1.14
N SER A 341 54.07 4.50 -1.72
CA SER A 341 54.90 5.50 -1.07
C SER A 341 54.41 6.89 -1.48
N PHE A 342 53.98 7.69 -0.50
CA PHE A 342 53.71 9.12 -0.69
C PHE A 342 55.04 9.86 -0.85
N GLU A 343 55.28 10.48 -2.00
CA GLU A 343 56.24 11.58 -2.10
C GLU A 343 55.57 12.88 -1.66
N PRO A 344 56.18 13.65 -0.73
CA PRO A 344 55.69 14.97 -0.36
C PRO A 344 55.98 15.96 -1.50
N ILE A 345 54.97 16.70 -1.93
CA ILE A 345 55.16 17.86 -2.83
C ILE A 345 55.77 18.99 -1.99
N GLU A 346 57.08 19.14 -2.06
CA GLU A 346 57.77 20.35 -1.62
C GLU A 346 57.42 21.51 -2.58
N GLY A 347 56.97 22.64 -2.03
CA GLY A 347 56.99 23.92 -2.78
C GLY A 347 55.73 24.80 -2.76
N VAL A 348 54.71 24.54 -1.94
CA VAL A 348 53.62 25.50 -1.72
C VAL A 348 53.62 25.92 -0.25
N SER A 349 54.07 27.15 0.04
CA SER A 349 53.93 27.74 1.37
C SER A 349 52.48 28.20 1.57
N GLU A 350 51.94 28.03 2.79
CA GLU A 350 50.60 28.47 3.20
C GLU A 350 50.35 29.98 3.05
N GLU A 351 51.37 30.77 2.70
CA GLU A 351 51.32 32.21 2.49
C GLU A 351 50.84 32.61 1.08
N ASP A 352 50.77 31.67 0.12
CA ASP A 352 50.26 31.90 -1.24
C ASP A 352 48.75 31.61 -1.40
N LEU A 353 48.06 31.27 -0.31
CA LEU A 353 46.60 31.14 -0.30
C LEU A 353 45.95 32.51 -0.04
N PRO A 354 45.09 33.01 -0.93
CA PRO A 354 44.45 34.31 -0.72
C PRO A 354 43.53 34.26 0.52
N PRO A 355 43.51 35.32 1.35
CA PRO A 355 42.68 35.34 2.55
C PRO A 355 41.20 35.37 2.17
N VAL A 356 40.43 34.42 2.71
CA VAL A 356 38.97 34.37 2.59
C VAL A 356 38.43 35.61 3.31
N THR A 357 38.01 36.61 2.53
CA THR A 357 37.40 37.84 3.04
C THR A 357 35.89 37.77 2.91
N ASP A 358 35.18 38.27 3.92
CA ASP A 358 33.71 38.30 4.04
C ASP A 358 32.97 39.00 2.87
N GLN A 359 33.70 39.66 1.97
CA GLN A 359 33.17 40.29 0.76
C GLN A 359 32.67 39.28 -0.30
N LEU A 360 33.21 38.05 -0.31
CA LEU A 360 32.76 36.96 -1.21
C LEU A 360 31.45 36.31 -0.73
N ILE A 361 31.14 36.41 0.56
CA ILE A 361 29.89 35.93 1.14
C ILE A 361 28.75 36.93 0.90
N GLN A 362 29.04 38.23 0.91
CA GLN A 362 28.04 39.28 0.66
C GLN A 362 27.64 39.43 -0.81
N THR A 363 28.52 39.12 -1.78
CA THR A 363 28.16 39.14 -3.21
C THR A 363 27.21 38.01 -3.60
N VAL A 364 27.23 36.88 -2.88
CA VAL A 364 26.32 35.75 -3.13
C VAL A 364 24.94 35.97 -2.49
N ILE A 365 24.86 36.77 -1.43
CA ILE A 365 23.61 37.04 -0.70
C ILE A 365 22.81 38.23 -1.29
N GLY A 366 23.46 39.11 -2.06
CA GLY A 366 22.86 40.36 -2.57
C GLY A 366 22.19 40.34 -3.94
N SER A 367 21.96 39.18 -4.57
CA SER A 367 21.31 39.09 -5.90
C SER A 367 19.87 38.58 -5.81
N GLU A 368 19.03 39.31 -5.08
CA GLU A 368 17.57 39.19 -5.22
C GLU A 368 17.15 39.83 -6.55
N VAL A 369 16.81 38.98 -7.52
CA VAL A 369 16.29 39.41 -8.82
C VAL A 369 14.79 39.67 -8.69
N GLU A 370 14.42 40.95 -8.83
CA GLU A 370 13.05 41.40 -9.07
C GLU A 370 12.50 40.78 -10.36
N MET A 371 11.38 40.04 -10.29
CA MET A 371 10.61 39.65 -11.48
C MET A 371 9.15 40.11 -11.37
N ASN A 372 8.82 41.05 -12.25
CA ASN A 372 7.47 41.57 -12.51
C ASN A 372 6.61 40.50 -13.21
N PRO A 373 5.27 40.50 -13.04
CA PRO A 373 4.41 39.39 -13.41
C PRO A 373 3.96 39.49 -14.87
N ALA A 374 4.37 38.52 -15.70
CA ALA A 374 3.79 38.29 -17.01
C ALA A 374 3.77 36.79 -17.38
N ARG A 375 2.54 36.24 -17.40
CA ARG A 375 2.06 35.16 -18.28
C ARG A 375 2.87 33.86 -18.39
N VAL A 376 2.45 32.88 -17.57
CA VAL A 376 2.45 31.41 -17.80
C VAL A 376 3.72 30.85 -18.46
N GLU A 377 4.69 30.48 -17.62
CA GLU A 377 5.72 29.49 -17.95
C GLU A 377 5.45 28.22 -17.12
N MET A 378 5.40 27.07 -17.79
CA MET A 378 5.25 25.76 -17.16
C MET A 378 6.48 25.51 -16.26
N SER A 379 6.27 24.96 -15.06
CA SER A 379 7.37 24.79 -14.10
C SER A 379 8.45 23.81 -14.59
N GLU A 380 9.71 24.22 -14.45
CA GLU A 380 10.89 23.36 -14.60
C GLU A 380 11.03 22.44 -13.37
N ASP A 381 10.15 21.43 -13.24
CA ASP A 381 10.15 20.57 -12.05
C ASP A 381 11.38 19.61 -11.99
N PRO A 382 12.03 19.46 -10.81
CA PRO A 382 13.29 18.72 -10.62
C PRO A 382 13.21 17.19 -10.81
N PHE A 383 12.01 16.63 -11.04
CA PHE A 383 11.77 15.18 -11.13
C PHE A 383 11.67 14.65 -12.57
N GLU A 384 12.40 15.26 -13.52
CA GLU A 384 12.39 14.88 -14.94
C GLU A 384 10.97 14.83 -15.53
N GLY A 385 10.11 15.79 -15.16
CA GLY A 385 8.73 15.88 -15.65
C GLY A 385 7.73 14.93 -14.99
N LYS A 386 8.11 14.14 -13.97
CA LYS A 386 7.15 13.37 -13.18
C LYS A 386 6.57 14.23 -12.05
N PRO A 387 5.25 14.37 -11.94
CA PRO A 387 4.66 15.22 -10.92
C PRO A 387 4.83 14.62 -9.51
N GLN A 388 4.77 15.47 -8.50
CA GLN A 388 4.58 15.00 -7.13
C GLN A 388 3.28 14.20 -7.06
N THR A 389 3.30 13.03 -6.43
CA THR A 389 2.16 12.12 -6.42
C THR A 389 1.88 11.60 -5.01
N VAL A 390 0.62 11.63 -4.60
CA VAL A 390 0.16 11.02 -3.34
C VAL A 390 -0.56 9.72 -3.64
N LEU A 391 -0.09 8.63 -3.06
CA LEU A 391 -0.65 7.30 -3.19
C LEU A 391 -1.39 6.92 -1.91
N PHE A 392 -2.67 6.60 -2.02
CA PHE A 392 -3.48 6.07 -0.94
C PHE A 392 -3.68 4.57 -1.14
N LEU A 393 -3.26 3.78 -0.16
CA LEU A 393 -3.37 2.32 -0.14
C LEU A 393 -4.37 1.89 0.92
N ASP A 394 -5.53 1.45 0.47
CA ASP A 394 -6.52 0.85 1.34
C ASP A 394 -6.09 -0.57 1.73
N ALA A 395 -6.48 -0.98 2.93
CA ALA A 395 -6.28 -2.31 3.47
C ALA A 395 -4.84 -2.86 3.30
N ALA A 396 -3.82 -2.01 3.51
CA ALA A 396 -2.41 -2.34 3.33
C ALA A 396 -1.96 -3.52 4.21
N THR A 397 -2.70 -3.83 5.28
CA THR A 397 -2.56 -5.06 6.07
C THR A 397 -2.57 -6.34 5.21
N HIS A 398 -3.24 -6.38 4.06
CA HIS A 398 -3.22 -7.58 3.20
C HIS A 398 -1.89 -7.78 2.48
N LEU A 399 -1.18 -6.70 2.18
CA LEU A 399 0.16 -6.78 1.60
C LEU A 399 1.17 -7.41 2.58
N SER A 400 0.91 -7.37 3.89
CA SER A 400 1.81 -7.96 4.91
C SER A 400 1.91 -9.49 4.85
N LYS A 401 1.10 -10.16 4.02
CA LYS A 401 1.29 -11.58 3.66
C LYS A 401 2.51 -11.79 2.77
N PHE A 402 2.86 -10.78 1.97
CA PHE A 402 3.96 -10.80 1.02
C PHE A 402 5.13 -10.02 1.60
N ASN A 403 5.88 -10.63 2.52
CA ASN A 403 6.90 -9.95 3.34
C ASN A 403 7.87 -9.09 2.52
N LYS A 404 8.41 -9.59 1.39
CA LYS A 404 9.38 -8.84 0.58
C LYS A 404 8.71 -7.68 -0.14
N SER A 405 7.53 -7.93 -0.72
CA SER A 405 6.74 -6.91 -1.40
C SER A 405 6.19 -5.84 -0.47
N PHE A 406 5.88 -6.22 0.77
CA PHE A 406 5.46 -5.29 1.81
C PHE A 406 6.61 -4.35 2.17
N LYS A 407 7.83 -4.88 2.36
CA LYS A 407 9.03 -4.06 2.58
C LYS A 407 9.29 -3.08 1.44
N PHE A 408 9.02 -3.48 0.19
CA PHE A 408 9.05 -2.52 -0.92
C PHE A 408 8.03 -1.39 -0.72
N ALA A 409 6.77 -1.72 -0.39
CA ALA A 409 5.70 -0.74 -0.19
C ALA A 409 6.00 0.24 0.96
N LEU A 410 6.63 -0.23 2.04
CA LEU A 410 7.06 0.61 3.17
C LEU A 410 8.11 1.67 2.78
N ASN A 411 8.95 1.36 1.79
CA ASN A 411 10.09 2.18 1.35
C ASN A 411 9.79 3.02 0.09
N ILE A 412 8.52 3.10 -0.34
CA ILE A 412 8.15 3.88 -1.53
C ILE A 412 8.62 5.34 -1.39
N PRO A 413 8.37 6.06 -0.27
CA PRO A 413 8.83 7.44 -0.15
C PRO A 413 10.36 7.59 -0.24
N GLU A 414 11.18 6.70 0.32
CA GLU A 414 12.64 6.81 0.26
C GLU A 414 13.15 6.60 -1.15
N ARG A 415 12.57 5.60 -1.83
CA ARG A 415 12.99 5.21 -3.17
C ARG A 415 12.51 6.19 -4.23
N TYR A 416 11.35 6.81 -4.02
CA TYR A 416 10.70 7.71 -4.96
C TYR A 416 10.43 9.08 -4.30
N PRO A 417 11.36 10.03 -4.39
CA PRO A 417 11.26 11.32 -3.72
C PRO A 417 10.02 12.15 -4.08
N ASN A 418 9.48 11.97 -5.29
CA ASN A 418 8.26 12.63 -5.74
C ASN A 418 6.98 12.00 -5.16
N MET A 419 7.07 10.91 -4.40
CA MET A 419 5.91 10.19 -3.88
C MET A 419 5.74 10.38 -2.37
N SER A 420 4.48 10.50 -1.96
CA SER A 420 4.02 10.36 -0.57
C SER A 420 2.98 9.26 -0.50
N VAL A 421 2.95 8.50 0.59
CA VAL A 421 2.07 7.34 0.75
C VAL A 421 1.24 7.45 2.01
N ALA A 422 -0.07 7.30 1.86
CA ALA A 422 -1.00 7.05 2.95
C ALA A 422 -1.48 5.61 2.89
N ALA A 423 -1.48 4.91 4.02
CA ALA A 423 -1.90 3.51 4.06
C ALA A 423 -2.80 3.24 5.26
N SER A 424 -3.91 2.54 5.03
CA SER A 424 -4.79 2.07 6.11
C SER A 424 -4.42 0.65 6.55
N PHE A 425 -4.32 0.45 7.85
CA PHE A 425 -3.99 -0.82 8.48
C PHE A 425 -5.08 -1.25 9.46
N PHE A 426 -5.46 -2.51 9.35
CA PHE A 426 -6.24 -3.24 10.34
C PHE A 426 -5.27 -4.09 11.17
N THR A 427 -5.42 -4.08 12.49
CA THR A 427 -4.48 -4.73 13.42
C THR A 427 -5.06 -5.90 14.21
N ASP A 428 -6.31 -6.28 13.96
CA ASP A 428 -6.97 -7.46 14.52
C ASP A 428 -6.39 -8.74 13.89
N ARG A 429 -5.23 -9.15 14.39
CA ARG A 429 -4.68 -10.47 14.10
C ARG A 429 -4.22 -11.11 15.39
N ASP A 430 -4.73 -12.30 15.66
CA ASP A 430 -4.35 -13.16 16.79
C ASP A 430 -2.82 -13.29 16.93
N LYS A 431 -2.11 -13.33 15.79
CA LYS A 431 -0.66 -13.17 15.70
C LYS A 431 -0.34 -12.03 14.74
N ILE A 432 0.23 -10.95 15.27
CA ILE A 432 0.79 -9.87 14.48
C ILE A 432 2.03 -10.40 13.75
N SER A 433 2.02 -10.40 12.42
CA SER A 433 3.21 -10.76 11.65
C SER A 433 4.31 -9.73 11.86
N THR A 434 5.57 -10.17 11.84
CA THR A 434 6.73 -9.26 11.94
C THR A 434 6.68 -8.17 10.87
N SER A 435 6.27 -8.52 9.65
CA SER A 435 6.07 -7.55 8.58
C SER A 435 4.98 -6.53 8.91
N LEU A 436 3.82 -6.94 9.45
CA LEU A 436 2.79 -5.97 9.85
C LEU A 436 3.30 -5.03 10.96
N GLN A 437 4.03 -5.56 11.94
CA GLN A 437 4.66 -4.76 12.99
C GLN A 437 5.65 -3.74 12.42
N GLU A 438 6.56 -4.17 11.53
CA GLU A 438 7.49 -3.27 10.82
C GLU A 438 6.70 -2.16 10.09
N GLY A 439 5.61 -2.51 9.40
CA GLY A 439 4.80 -1.53 8.68
C GLY A 439 4.10 -0.52 9.57
N VAL A 440 3.52 -0.97 10.68
CA VAL A 440 2.89 -0.08 11.66
C VAL A 440 3.92 0.88 12.24
N LEU A 441 5.07 0.38 12.67
CA LEU A 441 6.15 1.21 13.20
C LEU A 441 6.63 2.24 12.18
N GLU A 442 6.81 1.83 10.92
CA GLU A 442 7.27 2.70 9.83
C GLU A 442 6.27 3.85 9.54
N TYR A 443 4.98 3.52 9.44
CA TYR A 443 3.94 4.52 9.20
C TYR A 443 3.59 5.36 10.43
N MET A 444 4.13 5.02 11.60
CA MET A 444 4.06 5.81 12.83
C MET A 444 5.33 6.65 13.09
N GLN A 445 6.23 6.81 12.12
CA GLN A 445 7.41 7.68 12.27
C GLN A 445 7.14 9.15 11.94
N GLU A 446 6.19 9.44 11.07
CA GLU A 446 5.92 10.82 10.61
C GLU A 446 4.57 11.33 11.09
N ARG A 447 3.49 10.71 10.59
CA ARG A 447 2.11 11.09 10.89
C ARG A 447 1.20 9.87 10.89
N ALA A 448 0.32 9.78 11.88
CA ALA A 448 -0.66 8.71 11.96
C ALA A 448 -2.00 9.17 12.54
N LEU A 449 -3.09 8.57 12.06
CA LEU A 449 -4.42 8.62 12.65
C LEU A 449 -4.70 7.25 13.26
N VAL A 450 -4.83 7.16 14.58
CA VAL A 450 -5.06 5.92 15.31
C VAL A 450 -6.47 5.95 15.87
N PHE A 451 -7.37 5.22 15.21
CA PHE A 451 -8.73 4.99 15.69
C PHE A 451 -8.75 3.88 16.73
N ASP A 452 -7.93 2.86 16.51
CA ASP A 452 -7.72 1.76 17.44
C ASP A 452 -6.43 1.01 17.05
N LEU A 453 -5.81 0.31 17.99
CA LEU A 453 -4.55 -0.39 17.74
C LEU A 453 -4.43 -1.63 18.61
N HIS A 454 -3.90 -2.72 18.04
CA HIS A 454 -3.63 -3.94 18.79
C HIS A 454 -2.70 -3.66 19.99
N PRO A 455 -2.98 -4.18 21.21
CA PRO A 455 -2.21 -3.88 22.41
C PRO A 455 -0.69 -4.11 22.25
N LEU A 456 -0.30 -5.23 21.63
CA LEU A 456 1.12 -5.53 21.35
C LEU A 456 1.78 -4.46 20.45
N LEU A 457 1.07 -3.98 19.43
CA LEU A 457 1.59 -2.93 18.56
C LEU A 457 1.69 -1.59 19.29
N PHE A 458 0.70 -1.27 20.14
CA PHE A 458 0.75 -0.09 20.99
C PHE A 458 1.97 -0.11 21.91
N ASP A 459 2.26 -1.26 22.53
CA ASP A 459 3.45 -1.43 23.37
C ASP A 459 4.75 -1.23 22.58
N HIS A 460 4.83 -1.76 21.35
CA HIS A 460 5.99 -1.56 20.49
C HIS A 460 6.19 -0.10 20.05
N VAL A 461 5.12 0.57 19.63
CA VAL A 461 5.14 1.98 19.22
C VAL A 461 5.54 2.89 20.37
N THR A 462 5.09 2.57 21.59
CA THR A 462 5.35 3.37 22.79
C THR A 462 6.57 2.91 23.59
N ALA A 463 7.33 1.92 23.11
CA ALA A 463 8.42 1.29 23.87
C ALA A 463 9.53 2.25 24.31
N ARG A 464 9.77 3.32 23.55
CA ARG A 464 10.78 4.35 23.85
C ARG A 464 10.24 5.54 24.64
N MET A 465 8.96 5.53 25.00
CA MET A 465 8.34 6.62 25.76
C MET A 465 8.58 6.44 27.27
N PRO A 466 8.82 7.54 28.01
CA PRO A 466 8.79 7.51 29.47
C PRO A 466 7.46 6.95 29.99
N VAL A 467 7.52 6.22 31.11
CA VAL A 467 6.33 5.59 31.73
C VAL A 467 5.22 6.61 32.00
N SER A 468 5.57 7.84 32.41
CA SER A 468 4.61 8.93 32.64
C SER A 468 3.87 9.34 31.36
N LYS A 469 4.58 9.45 30.22
CA LYS A 469 3.97 9.75 28.91
C LYS A 469 3.11 8.59 28.42
N LYS A 470 3.54 7.35 28.64
CA LYS A 470 2.75 6.16 28.31
C LYS A 470 1.46 6.09 29.13
N ALA A 471 1.53 6.36 30.43
CA ALA A 471 0.35 6.44 31.30
C ALA A 471 -0.62 7.55 30.87
N TRP A 472 -0.09 8.72 30.50
CA TRP A 472 -0.90 9.80 29.92
C TRP A 472 -1.58 9.37 28.61
N LEU A 473 -0.86 8.72 27.69
CA LEU A 473 -1.43 8.23 26.44
C LEU A 473 -2.52 7.16 26.67
N LEU A 474 -2.33 6.28 27.66
CA LEU A 474 -3.36 5.33 28.09
C LEU A 474 -4.61 6.03 28.62
N SER A 475 -4.47 7.16 29.33
CA SER A 475 -5.63 7.95 29.75
C SER A 475 -6.38 8.57 28.56
N LEU A 476 -5.67 8.98 27.51
CA LEU A 476 -6.31 9.44 26.27
C LEU A 476 -7.04 8.31 25.54
N LEU A 477 -6.49 7.09 25.53
CA LEU A 477 -7.18 5.92 24.95
C LEU A 477 -8.43 5.53 25.75
N GLN A 478 -8.39 5.63 27.08
CA GLN A 478 -9.56 5.42 27.93
C GLN A 478 -10.65 6.46 27.65
N GLU A 479 -10.26 7.73 27.47
CA GLU A 479 -11.18 8.79 27.10
C GLU A 479 -11.76 8.58 25.70
N MET A 480 -10.92 8.16 24.74
CA MET A 480 -11.34 7.79 23.40
C MET A 480 -12.40 6.67 23.44
N GLU A 481 -12.20 5.65 24.27
CA GLU A 481 -13.16 4.55 24.44
C GLU A 481 -14.46 5.01 25.12
N ARG A 482 -14.38 5.88 26.12
CA ARG A 482 -15.56 6.49 26.78
C ARG A 482 -16.43 7.23 25.75
N VAL A 483 -15.80 8.07 24.94
CA VAL A 483 -16.45 8.86 23.89
C VAL A 483 -17.07 7.96 22.82
N ARG A 484 -16.37 6.89 22.40
CA ARG A 484 -16.92 5.87 21.49
C ARG A 484 -18.13 5.14 22.08
N GLY A 485 -18.09 4.83 23.38
CA GLY A 485 -19.22 4.24 24.12
C GLY A 485 -20.47 5.12 24.15
N GLU A 486 -20.31 6.44 24.03
CA GLU A 486 -21.40 7.42 23.92
C GLU A 486 -21.95 7.57 22.49
N GLY A 487 -21.35 6.86 21.52
CA GLY A 487 -21.74 6.86 20.11
C GLY A 487 -21.13 8.01 19.30
N GLU A 488 -20.05 8.61 19.81
CA GLU A 488 -19.25 9.62 19.12
C GLU A 488 -18.00 8.99 18.46
N VAL A 489 -17.27 9.75 17.65
CA VAL A 489 -15.96 9.28 17.12
C VAL A 489 -14.88 9.97 17.90
N ALA A 490 -13.87 9.21 18.30
CA ALA A 490 -12.62 9.77 18.75
C ALA A 490 -11.47 9.00 18.11
N PHE A 491 -10.37 9.71 17.86
CA PHE A 491 -9.14 9.13 17.35
C PHE A 491 -7.95 9.94 17.83
N LEU A 492 -6.78 9.30 17.87
CA LEU A 492 -5.52 9.95 18.18
C LEU A 492 -4.81 10.36 16.88
N GLU A 493 -4.38 11.61 16.79
CA GLU A 493 -3.39 12.04 15.81
C GLU A 493 -2.00 11.96 16.44
N PHE A 494 -1.09 11.25 15.78
CA PHE A 494 0.34 11.32 16.04
C PHE A 494 1.01 12.18 14.97
N SER A 495 1.86 13.13 15.38
CA SER A 495 2.78 13.83 14.49
C SER A 495 4.12 14.05 15.18
N VAL A 496 5.20 13.62 14.53
CA VAL A 496 6.56 13.74 15.08
C VAL A 496 6.99 15.20 15.29
N ASN A 497 6.45 16.10 14.46
CA ASN A 497 6.80 17.53 14.43
C ASN A 497 5.89 18.40 15.32
N ASP A 498 4.98 17.78 16.09
CA ASP A 498 4.08 18.49 17.00
C ASP A 498 4.55 18.34 18.46
N ASP A 499 4.29 19.37 19.27
CA ASP A 499 4.37 19.31 20.73
C ASP A 499 3.01 19.73 21.31
N PRO A 500 2.26 18.83 21.99
CA PRO A 500 2.56 17.41 22.16
C PRO A 500 2.43 16.62 20.85
N GLN A 501 3.22 15.55 20.71
CA GLN A 501 3.23 14.66 19.53
C GLN A 501 1.92 13.89 19.33
N TRP A 502 1.16 13.69 20.41
CA TRP A 502 -0.12 13.00 20.40
C TRP A 502 -1.24 13.97 20.73
N ARG A 503 -2.33 13.93 19.96
CA ARG A 503 -3.52 14.74 20.20
C ARG A 503 -4.76 13.88 20.06
N LEU A 504 -5.62 13.92 21.07
CA LEU A 504 -6.94 13.31 21.00
C LEU A 504 -7.88 14.27 20.27
N HIS A 505 -8.45 13.78 19.18
CA HIS A 505 -9.51 14.46 18.46
C HIS A 505 -10.82 13.78 18.81
N VAL A 506 -11.69 14.52 19.45
CA VAL A 506 -13.08 14.11 19.70
C VAL A 506 -13.94 14.75 18.65
N VAL A 507 -14.71 13.90 17.98
CA VAL A 507 -15.67 14.26 16.98
C VAL A 507 -17.03 14.10 17.67
N GLU A 508 -17.55 15.21 18.19
CA GLU A 508 -18.84 15.25 18.90
C GLU A 508 -19.97 14.88 17.94
N LYS A 509 -20.93 14.08 18.42
CA LYS A 509 -22.09 13.68 17.61
C LYS A 509 -22.80 14.94 17.12
N PRO A 510 -23.07 15.05 15.80
CA PRO A 510 -23.70 16.25 15.29
C PRO A 510 -25.10 16.36 15.91
N ARG A 511 -25.32 17.42 16.72
CA ARG A 511 -26.69 17.87 17.04
C ARG A 511 -27.36 18.22 15.72
N SER A 512 -28.66 17.97 15.57
CA SER A 512 -29.44 18.21 14.34
C SER A 512 -29.16 19.58 13.70
N GLU A 513 -28.98 20.61 14.53
CA GLU A 513 -28.65 21.98 14.12
C GLU A 513 -27.23 22.15 13.51
N ALA A 514 -26.25 21.33 13.88
CA ALA A 514 -24.87 21.40 13.38
C ALA A 514 -24.75 20.88 11.93
N LEU A 515 -25.56 19.88 11.54
CA LEU A 515 -25.61 19.38 10.16
C LEU A 515 -26.09 20.48 9.18
N ALA A 516 -27.03 21.32 9.59
CA ALA A 516 -27.49 22.47 8.80
C ALA A 516 -26.36 23.50 8.54
N ARG A 517 -25.45 23.69 9.51
CA ARG A 517 -24.29 24.59 9.38
C ARG A 517 -23.21 24.01 8.47
N ILE A 518 -22.93 22.70 8.58
CA ILE A 518 -21.98 21.98 7.71
C ILE A 518 -22.44 22.05 6.24
N ARG A 519 -23.74 21.83 5.98
CA ARG A 519 -24.35 21.97 4.63
C ARG A 519 -24.18 23.38 4.04
N GLY A 520 -24.30 24.42 4.86
CA GLY A 520 -24.11 25.81 4.44
C GLY A 520 -22.69 26.12 3.95
N TRP A 521 -21.71 25.33 4.38
CA TRP A 521 -20.31 25.49 3.99
C TRP A 521 -20.01 24.78 2.67
N PHE A 522 -20.48 23.52 2.49
CA PHE A 522 -20.31 22.80 1.22
C PHE A 522 -20.97 23.51 0.02
N ARG A 523 -22.06 24.26 0.24
CA ARG A 523 -22.68 25.11 -0.80
C ARG A 523 -21.89 26.39 -1.13
N ARG A 524 -20.91 26.76 -0.31
CA ARG A 524 -20.07 27.95 -0.50
C ARG A 524 -18.65 27.62 -1.01
N SER A 525 -18.24 26.35 -0.89
CA SER A 525 -16.89 25.86 -1.22
C SER A 525 -16.81 25.08 -2.54
N GLY A 526 -17.93 24.89 -3.23
CA GLY A 526 -17.99 24.46 -4.63
C GLY A 526 -18.37 25.65 -5.48
#